data_AF-A0A433PIF8-F1
#
_entry.id   AF-A0A433PIF8-F1
#
_cell.length_a   1.000
_cell.length_b   1.000
_cell.length_c   1.000
_cell.angle_alpha   90.00
_cell.angle_beta   90.00
_cell.angle_gamma   90.00
#
_symmetry.space_group_name_H-M   'P 1'
#
loop_
_entity.id
_entity.type
_entity.pdbx_description
1 polymer ?
#
loop_
_entity_poly.entity_id
_entity_poly.type
_entity_poly.pdbx_seq_one_letter_code
_entity_poly.pdbx_strand_id
1 'polypeptide(L)'
;MEDLFPKSAEQLERPAISSSWYNRARTLYTASDKEALNAQPYYFTPEICVKINDIGAARNRLDKLYKMMEVDEIAALMREQGPPVPEKMENSRYLYSIKIVLAEDLRPMDNNGLSDPYVVLEVDGKTVARTRTVYETLNPRWDQVFDISLDDGAVEVLAMVNDEDVLGADEDCGGAWFKLSPKYFDDYQTHEVWLTLDTQGKLLLRISMEGEKDDIQFWFGKAFRSLKRTEDDMARTIVEKV
;
A
#
# COMPACT_ATOMS: atom_id res chain seq x y z
N MET A 1 31.90 27.47 21.98
CA MET A 1 31.21 28.63 22.56
C MET A 1 29.90 28.72 21.80
N GLU A 2 28.81 28.46 22.50
CA GLU A 2 27.44 28.37 21.98
C GLU A 2 26.95 29.71 21.43
N ASP A 3 26.23 29.65 20.31
CA ASP A 3 25.01 30.44 20.07
C ASP A 3 23.89 29.38 20.09
N LEU A 4 23.13 29.09 21.16
CA LEU A 4 22.24 29.93 21.98
C LEU A 4 21.29 30.77 21.10
N PHE A 5 20.41 30.12 20.33
CA PHE A 5 18.96 30.39 20.13
C PHE A 5 18.42 29.54 18.94
N PRO A 6 17.19 28.99 19.00
CA PRO A 6 16.63 28.17 17.92
C PRO A 6 16.30 29.02 16.68
N LYS A 7 16.66 28.52 15.49
CA LYS A 7 16.26 29.13 14.21
C LYS A 7 14.73 29.12 14.12
N SER A 8 14.17 30.24 13.65
CA SER A 8 12.73 30.50 13.55
C SER A 8 12.00 29.48 12.67
N ALA A 9 10.71 29.30 12.95
CA ALA A 9 9.79 28.31 12.36
C ALA A 9 9.50 28.48 10.84
N GLU A 10 10.30 29.25 10.11
CA GLU A 10 10.13 29.50 8.66
C GLU A 10 11.08 28.67 7.77
N GLN A 11 11.88 27.78 8.35
CA GLN A 11 12.76 26.86 7.59
C GLN A 11 12.31 25.38 7.65
N LEU A 12 11.07 25.10 8.07
CA LEU A 12 10.48 23.78 7.84
C LEU A 12 10.17 23.66 6.35
N GLU A 13 11.06 22.91 5.68
CA GLU A 13 10.94 22.43 4.31
C GLU A 13 9.49 22.09 3.98
N ARG A 14 8.91 22.83 3.04
CA ARG A 14 7.68 22.41 2.37
C ARG A 14 7.99 21.07 1.72
N PRO A 15 7.21 20.00 1.97
CA PRO A 15 7.42 18.74 1.27
C PRO A 15 7.35 19.05 -0.23
N ALA A 16 8.40 18.66 -0.96
CA ALA A 16 8.49 18.84 -2.39
C ALA A 16 7.23 18.25 -3.01
N ILE A 17 6.31 19.14 -3.42
CA ILE A 17 5.11 18.73 -4.14
C ILE A 17 5.65 18.09 -5.41
N SER A 18 5.45 16.77 -5.52
CA SER A 18 5.97 15.90 -6.58
C SER A 18 6.13 16.67 -7.89
N SER A 19 7.37 16.79 -8.35
CA SER A 19 7.74 17.45 -9.62
C SER A 19 6.93 16.91 -10.82
N SER A 20 6.27 15.77 -10.69
CA SER A 20 5.41 15.16 -11.69
C SER A 20 4.18 16.00 -12.04
N TRP A 21 3.42 16.54 -11.06
CA TRP A 21 2.15 17.24 -11.37
C TRP A 21 2.38 18.58 -12.08
N TYR A 22 3.38 19.35 -11.65
CA TYR A 22 3.65 20.68 -12.23
C TYR A 22 4.20 20.54 -13.65
N ASN A 23 5.06 19.54 -13.88
CA ASN A 23 5.54 19.22 -15.22
C ASN A 23 4.41 18.70 -16.11
N ARG A 24 3.53 17.85 -15.59
CA ARG A 24 2.35 17.36 -16.32
C ARG A 24 1.39 18.51 -16.67
N ALA A 25 1.09 19.39 -15.72
CA ALA A 25 0.27 20.59 -15.95
C ALA A 25 0.89 21.54 -16.98
N ARG A 26 2.21 21.77 -16.90
CA ARG A 26 2.93 22.59 -17.87
C ARG A 26 2.91 21.97 -19.26
N THR A 27 3.13 20.65 -19.36
CA THR A 27 3.09 19.91 -20.62
C THR A 27 1.70 19.97 -21.25
N LEU A 28 0.62 19.78 -20.48
CA LEU A 28 -0.77 19.89 -20.96
C LEU A 28 -1.10 21.31 -21.48
N TYR A 29 -0.52 22.35 -20.86
CA TYR A 29 -0.71 23.73 -21.30
C TYR A 29 0.09 24.06 -22.57
N THR A 30 1.27 23.46 -22.75
CA THR A 30 2.15 23.72 -23.91
C THR A 30 1.90 22.79 -25.10
N ALA A 31 1.35 21.60 -24.86
CA ALA A 31 1.02 20.65 -25.91
C ALA A 31 -0.25 21.13 -26.63
N SER A 32 -0.18 21.22 -27.96
CA SER A 32 -1.35 21.44 -28.84
C SER A 32 -2.26 20.21 -28.92
N ASP A 33 -2.32 19.44 -27.84
CA ASP A 33 -3.07 18.20 -27.74
C ASP A 33 -4.52 18.53 -27.39
N LYS A 34 -5.37 18.50 -28.41
CA LYS A 34 -6.78 18.89 -28.29
C LYS A 34 -7.56 17.97 -27.36
N GLU A 35 -7.10 16.75 -27.10
CA GLU A 35 -7.72 15.83 -26.14
C GLU A 35 -7.40 16.20 -24.69
N ALA A 36 -6.16 16.61 -24.40
CA ALA A 36 -5.75 17.12 -23.09
C ALA A 36 -6.49 18.42 -22.70
N LEU A 37 -6.69 19.32 -23.66
CA LEU A 37 -7.46 20.57 -23.49
C LEU A 37 -8.98 20.33 -23.32
N ASN A 38 -9.48 19.18 -23.77
CA ASN A 38 -10.89 18.77 -23.64
C ASN A 38 -11.15 17.85 -22.45
N ALA A 39 -10.13 17.53 -21.64
CA ALA A 39 -10.32 16.76 -20.42
C ALA A 39 -11.23 17.55 -19.46
N GLN A 40 -12.47 17.06 -19.28
CA GLN A 40 -13.37 17.70 -18.34
C GLN A 40 -12.84 17.55 -16.91
N PRO A 41 -12.86 18.63 -16.10
CA PRO A 41 -12.49 18.54 -14.70
C PRO A 41 -13.30 17.43 -14.02
N TYR A 42 -12.63 16.55 -13.29
CA TYR A 42 -13.34 15.50 -12.56
C TYR A 42 -14.23 16.15 -11.49
N TYR A 43 -15.54 15.96 -11.63
CA TYR A 43 -16.50 16.55 -10.70
C TYR A 43 -16.60 15.70 -9.44
N PHE A 44 -15.90 16.12 -8.38
CA PHE A 44 -16.06 15.52 -7.06
C PHE A 44 -17.42 15.89 -6.49
N THR A 45 -18.23 14.87 -6.18
CA THR A 45 -19.51 15.11 -5.51
C THR A 45 -19.27 15.58 -4.07
N PRO A 46 -20.12 16.46 -3.52
CA PRO A 46 -20.04 16.86 -2.11
C PRO A 46 -20.06 15.65 -1.16
N GLU A 47 -20.70 14.54 -1.56
CA GLU A 47 -20.71 13.29 -0.80
C GLU A 47 -19.31 12.70 -0.56
N ILE A 48 -18.38 12.81 -1.51
CA ILE A 48 -17.00 12.32 -1.35
C ILE A 48 -16.29 13.13 -0.26
N CYS A 49 -16.45 14.46 -0.27
CA CYS A 49 -15.89 15.35 0.73
C CYS A 49 -16.48 15.11 2.13
N VAL A 50 -17.77 14.78 2.22
CA VAL A 50 -18.40 14.41 3.49
C VAL A 50 -17.82 13.10 4.00
N LYS A 51 -17.72 12.07 3.15
CA LYS A 51 -17.19 10.75 3.54
C LYS A 51 -15.75 10.82 4.07
N ILE A 52 -14.86 11.57 3.41
CA ILE A 52 -13.46 11.70 3.88
C ILE A 52 -13.40 12.44 5.22
N ASN A 53 -14.22 13.48 5.41
CA ASN A 53 -14.33 14.20 6.67
C ASN A 53 -14.90 13.31 7.80
N ASP A 54 -15.89 12.46 7.48
CA ASP A 54 -16.48 11.51 8.43
C ASP A 54 -15.46 10.46 8.90
N ILE A 55 -14.58 9.99 8.02
CA ILE A 55 -13.46 9.09 8.39
C ILE A 55 -12.52 9.81 9.37
N GLY A 56 -12.14 11.06 9.08
CA GLY A 56 -11.33 11.87 10.00
C GLY A 56 -12.00 12.05 11.36
N ALA A 57 -13.31 12.32 11.38
CA ALA A 57 -14.09 12.41 12.61
C ALA A 57 -14.15 11.06 13.37
N ALA A 58 -14.29 9.94 12.66
CA ALA A 58 -14.27 8.60 13.25
C ALA A 58 -12.92 8.29 13.90
N ARG A 59 -11.80 8.65 13.26
CA ARG A 59 -10.45 8.50 13.82
C ARG A 59 -10.30 9.27 15.14
N ASN A 60 -10.76 10.51 15.17
CA ASN A 60 -10.71 11.33 16.39
C ASN A 60 -11.58 10.77 17.51
N ARG A 61 -12.75 10.21 17.19
CA ARG A 61 -13.60 9.54 18.19
C ARG A 61 -12.95 8.27 18.72
N LEU A 62 -12.31 7.49 17.87
CA LEU A 62 -11.58 6.29 18.27
C LEU A 62 -10.41 6.60 19.21
N ASP A 63 -9.63 7.66 18.92
CA ASP A 63 -8.53 8.11 19.78
C ASP A 63 -9.05 8.58 21.17
N LYS A 64 -10.18 9.28 21.20
CA LYS A 64 -10.83 9.65 22.48
C LYS A 64 -11.28 8.41 23.26
N LEU A 65 -11.87 7.42 22.58
CA LEU A 65 -12.29 6.18 23.21
C LEU A 65 -11.10 5.40 23.78
N TYR A 66 -9.98 5.35 23.03
CA TYR A 66 -8.73 4.73 23.49
C TYR A 66 -8.27 5.31 24.83
N LYS A 67 -8.26 6.64 24.93
CA LYS A 67 -7.87 7.35 26.15
C LYS A 67 -8.86 7.16 27.29
N MET A 68 -10.16 7.25 26.99
CA MET A 68 -11.22 7.10 28.00
C MET A 68 -11.26 5.70 28.63
N MET A 69 -10.92 4.67 27.85
CA MET A 69 -10.88 3.30 28.33
C MET A 69 -9.56 2.94 29.01
N GLU A 70 -8.56 3.84 29.05
CA GLU A 70 -7.24 3.56 29.60
C GLU A 70 -6.68 2.24 29.04
N VAL A 71 -6.76 2.08 27.71
CA VAL A 71 -6.50 0.82 27.00
C VAL A 71 -5.14 0.21 27.36
N ASP A 72 -4.14 1.06 27.59
CA ASP A 72 -2.80 0.63 27.98
C ASP A 72 -2.78 -0.06 29.36
N GLU A 73 -3.55 0.46 30.32
CA GLU A 73 -3.67 -0.09 31.66
C GLU A 73 -4.45 -1.41 31.64
N ILE A 74 -5.55 -1.45 30.89
CA ILE A 74 -6.34 -2.68 30.70
C ILE A 74 -5.47 -3.76 30.06
N ALA A 75 -4.70 -3.44 29.02
CA ALA A 75 -3.80 -4.40 28.37
C ALA A 75 -2.66 -4.86 29.29
N ALA A 76 -2.18 -4.00 30.19
CA ALA A 76 -1.21 -4.41 31.22
C ALA A 76 -1.83 -5.39 32.22
N LEU A 77 -3.02 -5.07 32.74
CA LEU A 77 -3.75 -5.93 33.67
C LEU A 77 -4.12 -7.29 33.05
N MET A 78 -4.57 -7.31 31.79
CA MET A 78 -4.86 -8.54 31.05
C MET A 78 -3.63 -9.43 30.90
N ARG A 79 -2.43 -8.85 30.74
CA ARG A 79 -1.18 -9.61 30.65
C ARG A 79 -0.73 -10.18 32.01
N GLU A 80 -1.01 -9.48 33.10
CA GLU A 80 -0.62 -9.93 34.45
C GLU A 80 -1.61 -10.93 35.07
N GLN A 81 -2.92 -10.72 34.85
CA GLN A 81 -3.99 -11.48 35.51
C GLN A 81 -4.83 -12.35 34.57
N GLY A 82 -4.55 -12.31 33.26
CA GLY A 82 -5.26 -13.09 32.28
C GLY A 82 -5.06 -14.61 32.45
N PRO A 83 -5.98 -15.43 31.90
CA PRO A 83 -5.73 -16.87 31.80
C PRO A 83 -4.41 -17.10 31.06
N PRO A 84 -3.64 -18.15 31.42
CA PRO A 84 -2.43 -18.47 30.70
C PRO A 84 -2.77 -18.62 29.21
N VAL A 85 -2.08 -17.86 28.36
CA VAL A 85 -2.22 -17.98 26.91
C VAL A 85 -1.99 -19.47 26.60
N PRO A 86 -2.97 -20.16 25.99
CA PRO A 86 -2.78 -21.57 25.64
C PRO A 86 -1.48 -21.65 24.85
N GLU A 87 -0.59 -22.58 25.25
CA GLU A 87 0.65 -22.82 24.50
C GLU A 87 0.24 -22.96 23.04
N LYS A 88 0.70 -22.01 22.23
CA LYS A 88 0.46 -22.03 20.80
C LYS A 88 1.10 -23.36 20.37
N MET A 89 0.27 -24.37 20.09
CA MET A 89 0.71 -25.50 19.27
C MET A 89 1.40 -24.81 18.10
N GLU A 90 2.71 -25.00 17.95
CA GLU A 90 3.48 -24.30 16.94
C GLU A 90 2.77 -24.55 15.61
N ASN A 91 1.97 -23.58 15.18
CA ASN A 91 1.33 -23.62 13.90
C ASN A 91 2.50 -23.50 12.94
N SER A 92 2.97 -24.64 12.45
CA SER A 92 4.03 -24.70 11.44
C SER A 92 3.60 -23.88 10.22
N ARG A 93 2.29 -23.79 9.99
CA ARG A 93 1.70 -23.09 8.86
C ARG A 93 1.29 -21.65 9.17
N TYR A 94 1.97 -20.69 8.54
CA TYR A 94 1.60 -19.27 8.50
C TYR A 94 0.82 -18.97 7.21
N LEU A 95 -0.29 -18.25 7.33
CA LEU A 95 -1.08 -17.82 6.18
C LEU A 95 -0.90 -16.31 5.99
N TYR A 96 -0.42 -15.90 4.82
CA TYR A 96 -0.24 -14.51 4.44
C TYR A 96 -1.25 -14.14 3.37
N SER A 97 -1.96 -13.04 3.57
CA SER A 97 -2.77 -12.41 2.54
C SER A 97 -1.98 -11.27 1.92
N ILE A 98 -1.75 -11.35 0.61
CA ILE A 98 -0.98 -10.41 -0.19
C ILE A 98 -1.91 -9.79 -1.21
N LYS A 99 -2.18 -8.50 -1.04
CA LYS A 99 -2.89 -7.69 -2.01
C LYS A 99 -1.90 -6.95 -2.91
N ILE A 100 -1.92 -7.27 -4.19
CA ILE A 100 -1.21 -6.54 -5.25
C ILE A 100 -2.09 -5.35 -5.64
N VAL A 101 -1.69 -4.14 -5.25
CA VAL A 101 -2.54 -2.96 -5.35
C VAL A 101 -2.38 -2.32 -6.73
N LEU A 102 -1.21 -1.75 -6.99
CA LEU A 102 -0.91 -0.96 -8.18
C LEU A 102 0.59 -0.87 -8.43
N ALA A 103 0.99 -0.47 -9.63
CA ALA A 103 2.34 -0.01 -9.92
C ALA A 103 2.31 1.43 -10.46
N GLU A 104 3.43 2.15 -10.29
CA GLU A 104 3.62 3.50 -10.81
C GLU A 104 4.89 3.57 -11.65
N ASP A 105 4.80 4.30 -12.76
CA ASP A 105 5.93 4.64 -13.63
C ASP A 105 6.68 3.41 -14.18
N LEU A 106 5.93 2.41 -14.66
CA LEU A 106 6.51 1.23 -15.30
C LEU A 106 7.28 1.59 -16.57
N ARG A 107 8.25 0.74 -16.92
CA ARG A 107 8.98 0.84 -18.17
C ARG A 107 8.01 0.62 -19.35
N PRO A 108 8.01 1.50 -20.38
CA PRO A 108 7.27 1.24 -21.60
C PRO A 108 7.97 0.17 -22.43
N MET A 109 7.22 -0.86 -22.80
CA MET A 109 7.71 -2.01 -23.56
C MET A 109 7.14 -2.02 -24.99
N ASP A 110 5.90 -1.56 -25.15
CA ASP A 110 5.24 -1.47 -26.45
C ASP A 110 5.68 -0.27 -27.30
N ASN A 111 5.51 -0.41 -28.62
CA ASN A 111 5.75 0.66 -29.59
C ASN A 111 4.83 1.90 -29.41
N ASN A 112 3.68 1.73 -28.75
CA ASN A 112 2.77 2.83 -28.41
C ASN A 112 3.27 3.65 -27.20
N GLY A 113 4.37 3.24 -26.55
CA GLY A 113 4.91 3.87 -25.35
C GLY A 113 4.15 3.49 -24.07
N LEU A 114 3.36 2.43 -24.09
CA LEU A 114 2.62 1.85 -22.98
C LEU A 114 3.09 0.40 -22.74
N SER A 115 2.32 -0.33 -21.95
CA SER A 115 2.49 -1.75 -21.63
C SER A 115 1.13 -2.33 -21.22
N ASP A 116 1.01 -3.64 -21.31
CA ASP A 116 -0.05 -4.50 -20.83
C ASP A 116 0.39 -5.30 -19.58
N PRO A 117 0.66 -4.64 -18.44
CA PRO A 117 1.33 -5.28 -17.32
C PRO A 117 0.45 -6.25 -16.51
N TYR A 118 1.05 -7.36 -16.09
CA TYR A 118 0.57 -8.25 -15.04
C TYR A 118 1.69 -8.62 -14.06
N VAL A 119 1.33 -8.99 -12.83
CA VAL A 119 2.28 -9.38 -11.78
C VAL A 119 2.24 -10.88 -11.56
N VAL A 120 3.41 -11.50 -11.48
CA VAL A 120 3.64 -12.88 -11.07
C VAL A 120 4.34 -12.87 -9.71
N LEU A 121 3.81 -13.62 -8.76
CA LEU A 121 4.54 -13.92 -7.53
C LEU A 121 5.16 -15.31 -7.66
N GLU A 122 6.45 -15.41 -7.37
CA GLU A 122 7.20 -16.66 -7.35
C GLU A 122 7.82 -16.94 -6.00
N VAL A 123 7.76 -18.21 -5.60
CA VAL A 123 8.40 -18.75 -4.41
C VAL A 123 9.21 -19.97 -4.84
N ASP A 124 10.51 -20.00 -4.52
CA ASP A 124 11.43 -21.07 -4.89
C ASP A 124 11.40 -21.41 -6.40
N GLY A 125 11.28 -20.38 -7.25
CA GLY A 125 11.21 -20.51 -8.71
C GLY A 125 9.90 -21.12 -9.24
N LYS A 126 8.85 -21.17 -8.41
CA LYS A 126 7.51 -21.60 -8.80
C LYS A 126 6.54 -20.44 -8.70
N THR A 127 5.77 -20.21 -9.76
CA THR A 127 4.65 -19.28 -9.75
C THR A 127 3.59 -19.73 -8.75
N VAL A 128 3.30 -18.86 -7.76
CA VAL A 128 2.25 -19.07 -6.76
C VAL A 128 1.03 -18.20 -6.98
N ALA A 129 1.18 -17.08 -7.69
CA ALA A 129 0.09 -16.20 -8.07
C ALA A 129 0.39 -15.47 -9.37
N ARG A 130 -0.67 -15.16 -10.14
CA ARG A 130 -0.63 -14.29 -11.31
C ARG A 130 -1.83 -13.36 -11.27
N THR A 131 -1.63 -12.07 -11.50
CA THR A 131 -2.75 -11.13 -11.61
C THR A 131 -3.45 -11.21 -12.96
N ARG A 132 -4.60 -10.54 -13.09
CA ARG A 132 -5.09 -10.14 -14.41
C ARG A 132 -4.09 -9.19 -15.08
N THR A 133 -4.11 -9.16 -16.41
CA THR A 133 -3.49 -8.12 -17.23
C THR A 133 -4.31 -6.84 -17.16
N VAL A 134 -3.63 -5.69 -17.14
CA VAL A 134 -4.27 -4.38 -17.31
C VAL A 134 -3.68 -3.75 -18.55
N TYR A 135 -4.49 -3.58 -19.59
CA TYR A 135 -4.01 -3.15 -20.91
C TYR A 135 -3.69 -1.65 -20.97
N GLU A 136 -2.73 -1.30 -21.83
CA GLU A 136 -2.37 0.05 -22.28
C GLU A 136 -2.09 1.04 -21.14
N THR A 137 -1.27 0.67 -20.15
CA THR A 137 -0.94 1.55 -19.03
C THR A 137 0.42 1.29 -18.38
N LEU A 138 1.13 2.37 -18.04
CA LEU A 138 2.32 2.34 -17.19
C LEU A 138 2.02 2.49 -15.69
N ASN A 139 0.74 2.68 -15.34
CA ASN A 139 0.27 2.85 -13.96
C ASN A 139 -0.91 1.92 -13.67
N PRO A 140 -0.72 0.59 -13.77
CA PRO A 140 -1.79 -0.38 -13.63
C PRO A 140 -2.31 -0.46 -12.19
N ARG A 141 -3.61 -0.76 -12.06
CA ARG A 141 -4.26 -1.08 -10.78
C ARG A 141 -4.91 -2.44 -10.85
N TRP A 142 -4.35 -3.40 -10.10
CA TRP A 142 -4.87 -4.77 -10.05
C TRP A 142 -5.90 -4.95 -8.94
N ASP A 143 -5.59 -4.42 -7.75
CA ASP A 143 -6.40 -4.57 -6.55
C ASP A 143 -6.77 -6.04 -6.24
N GLN A 144 -5.88 -6.99 -6.55
CA GLN A 144 -6.10 -8.44 -6.39
C GLN A 144 -5.42 -8.98 -5.14
N VAL A 145 -6.07 -9.94 -4.48
CA VAL A 145 -5.60 -10.56 -3.23
C VAL A 145 -5.29 -12.03 -3.46
N PHE A 146 -4.16 -12.48 -2.94
CA PHE A 146 -3.70 -13.87 -2.97
C PHE A 146 -3.31 -14.30 -1.57
N ASP A 147 -3.72 -15.51 -1.19
CA ASP A 147 -3.37 -16.09 0.10
C ASP A 147 -2.29 -17.16 -0.09
N ILE A 148 -1.17 -16.98 0.60
CA ILE A 148 -0.01 -17.88 0.55
C ILE A 148 0.16 -18.53 1.91
N SER A 149 0.09 -19.86 1.93
CA SER A 149 0.42 -20.65 3.12
C SER A 149 1.88 -21.08 3.10
N LEU A 150 2.60 -20.87 4.20
CA LEU A 150 3.99 -21.26 4.38
C LEU A 150 4.10 -22.23 5.55
N ASP A 151 4.68 -23.42 5.34
CA ASP A 151 4.70 -24.50 6.33
C ASP A 151 5.85 -24.43 7.35
N ASP A 152 6.87 -23.57 7.14
CA ASP A 152 7.73 -23.06 8.23
C ASP A 152 8.66 -21.92 7.76
N GLY A 153 8.85 -20.91 8.61
CA GLY A 153 9.95 -19.94 8.48
C GLY A 153 9.71 -18.67 7.64
N ALA A 154 10.82 -18.08 7.19
CA ALA A 154 10.87 -16.88 6.36
C ALA A 154 11.13 -17.28 4.91
N VAL A 155 10.33 -16.76 3.98
CA VAL A 155 10.43 -17.04 2.55
C VAL A 155 10.69 -15.75 1.78
N GLU A 156 11.60 -15.83 0.81
CA GLU A 156 11.79 -14.78 -0.19
C GLU A 156 10.82 -15.02 -1.35
N VAL A 157 10.05 -13.99 -1.66
CA VAL A 157 9.08 -13.98 -2.76
C VAL A 157 9.58 -12.98 -3.80
N LEU A 158 9.62 -13.42 -5.05
CA LEU A 158 9.88 -12.55 -6.19
C LEU A 158 8.54 -12.06 -6.72
N ALA A 159 8.37 -10.73 -6.80
CA ALA A 159 7.31 -10.12 -7.57
C ALA A 159 7.87 -9.66 -8.92
N MET A 160 7.46 -10.30 -10.01
CA MET A 160 7.81 -9.91 -11.37
C MET A 160 6.64 -9.19 -12.03
N VAL A 161 6.89 -8.06 -12.66
CA VAL A 161 5.95 -7.38 -13.56
C VAL A 161 6.34 -7.75 -14.97
N ASN A 162 5.41 -8.32 -15.73
CA ASN A 162 5.63 -8.71 -17.13
C ASN A 162 4.60 -8.03 -18.02
N ASP A 163 4.97 -7.84 -19.28
CA ASP A 163 4.13 -7.30 -20.34
C ASP A 163 3.46 -8.43 -21.11
N GLU A 164 2.13 -8.46 -21.18
CA GLU A 164 1.42 -9.50 -21.96
C GLU A 164 1.33 -9.09 -23.43
N ASP A 165 2.09 -9.79 -24.28
CA ASP A 165 2.10 -9.53 -25.72
C ASP A 165 1.10 -10.42 -26.47
N VAL A 166 0.20 -9.80 -27.24
CA VAL A 166 -0.76 -10.53 -28.09
C VAL A 166 -0.04 -11.37 -29.17
N LEU A 167 1.13 -10.91 -29.63
CA LEU A 167 1.93 -11.55 -30.67
C LEU A 167 3.40 -11.63 -30.27
N GLY A 168 3.75 -12.57 -29.40
CA GLY A 168 5.13 -12.71 -28.95
C GLY A 168 5.27 -13.62 -27.74
N ALA A 169 6.43 -13.54 -27.11
CA ALA A 169 6.62 -14.00 -25.76
C ALA A 169 6.62 -12.78 -24.85
N ASP A 170 5.93 -12.87 -23.72
CA ASP A 170 5.82 -11.82 -22.72
C ASP A 170 7.21 -11.27 -22.33
N GLU A 171 7.32 -9.95 -22.22
CA GLU A 171 8.57 -9.28 -21.89
C GLU A 171 8.63 -8.87 -20.40
N ASP A 172 9.81 -9.03 -19.78
CA ASP A 172 10.01 -8.66 -18.38
C ASP A 172 10.10 -7.14 -18.21
N CYS A 173 9.13 -6.56 -17.52
CA CYS A 173 9.08 -5.14 -17.21
C CYS A 173 9.94 -4.79 -15.99
N GLY A 174 10.22 -5.75 -15.09
CA GLY A 174 10.98 -5.55 -13.87
C GLY A 174 10.54 -6.44 -12.71
N GLY A 175 11.47 -6.71 -11.79
CA GLY A 175 11.25 -7.56 -10.64
C GLY A 175 11.70 -6.92 -9.32
N ALA A 176 11.09 -7.36 -8.22
CA ALA A 176 11.53 -7.02 -6.88
C ALA A 176 11.31 -8.17 -5.89
N TRP A 177 12.31 -8.39 -5.03
CA TRP A 177 12.25 -9.37 -3.96
C TRP A 177 11.70 -8.76 -2.67
N PHE A 178 10.88 -9.52 -1.96
CA PHE A 178 10.42 -9.19 -0.61
C PHE A 178 10.37 -10.44 0.27
N LYS A 179 10.36 -10.24 1.59
CA LYS A 179 10.39 -11.35 2.57
C LYS A 179 9.05 -11.48 3.27
N LEU A 180 8.50 -12.69 3.28
CA LEU A 180 7.42 -13.10 4.17
C LEU A 180 8.04 -13.79 5.37
N SER A 181 7.88 -13.22 6.56
CA SER A 181 8.37 -13.83 7.79
C SER A 181 7.47 -13.44 8.96
N PRO A 182 7.20 -14.36 9.90
CA PRO A 182 6.42 -14.01 11.09
C PRO A 182 7.05 -12.85 11.84
N LYS A 183 8.39 -12.72 11.82
CA LYS A 183 9.10 -11.60 12.46
C LYS A 183 8.64 -10.21 12.00
N TYR A 184 8.19 -10.07 10.75
CA TYR A 184 7.74 -8.79 10.18
C TYR A 184 6.22 -8.60 10.26
N PHE A 185 5.46 -9.69 10.43
CA PHE A 185 4.00 -9.69 10.29
C PHE A 185 3.26 -10.35 11.47
N ASP A 186 3.95 -10.64 12.58
CA ASP A 186 3.36 -11.20 13.82
C ASP A 186 2.44 -10.23 14.54
N ASP A 187 2.37 -8.98 14.08
CA ASP A 187 1.41 -8.00 14.54
C ASP A 187 0.02 -8.21 13.91
N TYR A 188 -0.12 -9.10 12.92
CA TYR A 188 -1.35 -9.41 12.18
C TYR A 188 -1.99 -8.18 11.52
N GLN A 189 -1.17 -7.17 11.22
CA GLN A 189 -1.60 -5.94 10.56
C GLN A 189 -1.35 -6.05 9.06
N THR A 190 -2.12 -5.29 8.28
CA THR A 190 -1.74 -5.07 6.87
C THR A 190 -0.71 -3.96 6.80
N HIS A 191 0.46 -4.30 6.29
CA HIS A 191 1.57 -3.42 6.00
C HIS A 191 1.53 -3.03 4.53
N GLU A 192 1.77 -1.75 4.26
CA GLU A 192 1.96 -1.24 2.90
C GLU A 192 3.43 -1.25 2.56
N VAL A 193 3.80 -1.96 1.49
CA VAL A 193 5.18 -2.14 1.07
C VAL A 193 5.30 -1.65 -0.37
N TRP A 194 6.06 -0.56 -0.54
CA TRP A 194 6.50 -0.12 -1.86
C TRP A 194 7.79 -0.85 -2.23
N LEU A 195 7.74 -1.62 -3.31
CA LEU A 195 8.88 -2.29 -3.90
C LEU A 195 9.36 -1.49 -5.10
N THR A 196 10.61 -1.04 -5.07
CA THR A 196 11.25 -0.45 -6.25
C THR A 196 11.62 -1.59 -7.19
N LEU A 197 11.17 -1.52 -8.44
CA LEU A 197 11.54 -2.51 -9.46
C LEU A 197 13.00 -2.29 -9.86
N ASP A 198 13.71 -3.37 -10.18
CA ASP A 198 15.11 -3.34 -10.60
C ASP A 198 15.34 -2.56 -11.91
N THR A 199 14.32 -2.46 -12.74
CA THR A 199 14.27 -1.67 -13.97
C THR A 199 13.80 -0.23 -13.69
N GLN A 200 12.49 0.03 -13.80
CA GLN A 200 11.84 1.32 -13.67
C GLN A 200 10.50 1.14 -12.96
N GLY A 201 10.17 2.12 -12.11
CA GLY A 201 8.89 2.16 -11.44
C GLY A 201 8.90 1.45 -10.08
N LYS A 202 7.71 1.36 -9.50
CA LYS A 202 7.52 0.78 -8.17
C LYS A 202 6.17 0.08 -8.08
N LEU A 203 6.14 -1.02 -7.33
CA LEU A 203 4.98 -1.85 -7.09
C LEU A 203 4.53 -1.68 -5.63
N LEU A 204 3.23 -1.42 -5.42
CA LEU A 204 2.63 -1.36 -4.09
C LEU A 204 1.97 -2.70 -3.74
N LEU A 205 2.50 -3.33 -2.70
CA LEU A 205 1.91 -4.50 -2.08
C LEU A 205 1.31 -4.16 -0.72
N ARG A 206 0.28 -4.91 -0.34
CA ARG A 206 -0.34 -4.88 0.98
C ARG A 206 -0.30 -6.29 1.56
N ILE A 207 0.47 -6.47 2.63
CA ILE A 207 0.76 -7.80 3.18
C ILE A 207 0.26 -7.86 4.61
N SER A 208 -0.50 -8.89 4.96
CA SER A 208 -0.86 -9.22 6.34
C SER A 208 -0.73 -10.72 6.58
N MET A 209 -0.31 -11.10 7.79
CA MET A 209 -0.44 -12.47 8.25
C MET A 209 -1.82 -12.67 8.89
N GLU A 210 -2.47 -13.79 8.62
CA GLU A 210 -3.70 -14.16 9.31
C GLU A 210 -3.41 -14.63 10.74
N GLY A 211 -4.24 -14.17 11.65
CA GLY A 211 -4.23 -14.56 13.05
C GLY A 211 -4.96 -13.55 13.91
N GLU A 212 -5.22 -13.96 15.14
CA GLU A 212 -5.91 -13.15 16.13
C GLU A 212 -5.04 -13.00 17.37
N LYS A 213 -4.95 -11.78 17.89
CA LYS A 213 -4.47 -11.50 19.24
C LYS A 213 -5.67 -11.12 20.08
N ASP A 214 -5.83 -11.79 21.22
CA ASP A 214 -6.80 -11.41 22.24
C ASP A 214 -6.22 -10.27 23.09
N ASP A 215 -6.07 -9.11 22.47
CA ASP A 215 -5.50 -7.91 23.08
C ASP A 215 -6.32 -6.67 22.67
N ILE A 216 -6.77 -5.91 23.66
CA ILE A 216 -7.51 -4.68 23.44
C ILE A 216 -6.67 -3.65 22.65
N GLN A 217 -5.37 -3.54 22.90
CA GLN A 217 -4.46 -2.66 22.13
C GLN A 217 -4.42 -3.07 20.66
N PHE A 218 -4.42 -4.38 20.38
CA PHE A 218 -4.45 -4.91 19.03
C PHE A 218 -5.70 -4.45 18.26
N TRP A 219 -6.88 -4.58 18.86
CA TRP A 219 -8.14 -4.19 18.21
C TRP A 219 -8.26 -2.68 17.96
N PHE A 220 -7.85 -1.86 18.93
CA PHE A 220 -7.81 -0.40 18.73
C PHE A 220 -6.82 0.00 17.63
N GLY A 221 -5.62 -0.59 17.64
CA GLY A 221 -4.65 -0.36 16.57
C GLY A 221 -5.20 -0.77 15.21
N LYS A 222 -5.87 -1.94 15.13
CA LYS A 222 -6.45 -2.46 13.88
C LYS A 222 -7.52 -1.52 13.34
N ALA A 223 -8.42 -1.04 14.20
CA ALA A 223 -9.43 -0.06 13.84
C ALA A 223 -8.81 1.27 13.36
N PHE A 224 -7.82 1.80 14.08
CA PHE A 224 -7.17 3.06 13.74
C PHE A 224 -6.46 3.00 12.38
N ARG A 225 -5.69 1.93 12.13
CA ARG A 225 -5.02 1.71 10.85
C ARG A 225 -6.01 1.49 9.71
N SER A 226 -7.11 0.79 9.95
CA SER A 226 -8.15 0.59 8.94
C SER A 226 -8.76 1.92 8.48
N LEU A 227 -9.09 2.80 9.43
CA LEU A 227 -9.58 4.14 9.13
C LEU A 227 -8.54 4.99 8.40
N LYS A 228 -7.30 5.02 8.90
CA LYS A 228 -6.19 5.74 8.25
C LYS A 228 -5.98 5.27 6.82
N ARG A 229 -5.98 3.96 6.58
CA ARG A 229 -5.81 3.38 5.25
C ARG A 229 -6.95 3.76 4.30
N THR A 230 -8.19 3.77 4.80
CA THR A 230 -9.34 4.16 3.98
C THR A 230 -9.24 5.63 3.57
N GLU A 231 -8.79 6.49 4.50
CA GLU A 231 -8.52 7.90 4.20
C GLU A 231 -7.41 8.06 3.15
N ASP A 232 -6.28 7.37 3.32
CA ASP A 232 -5.14 7.41 2.39
C ASP A 232 -5.54 6.89 0.99
N ASP A 233 -6.35 5.82 0.92
CA ASP A 233 -6.89 5.28 -0.34
C ASP A 233 -7.84 6.23 -1.04
N MET A 234 -8.73 6.88 -0.28
CA MET A 234 -9.64 7.89 -0.81
C MET A 234 -8.85 9.11 -1.32
N ALA A 235 -7.88 9.58 -0.54
CA ALA A 235 -7.02 10.70 -0.92
C ALA A 235 -6.23 10.39 -2.19
N ARG A 236 -5.63 9.19 -2.30
CA ARG A 236 -4.91 8.77 -3.50
C ARG A 236 -5.83 8.72 -4.71
N THR A 237 -7.01 8.13 -4.58
CA THR A 237 -8.00 8.05 -5.66
C THR A 237 -8.45 9.44 -6.12
N ILE A 238 -8.57 10.40 -5.20
CA ILE A 238 -8.88 11.80 -5.54
C ILE A 238 -7.72 12.42 -6.33
N VAL A 239 -6.49 12.30 -5.84
CA VAL A 239 -5.30 12.87 -6.50
C VAL A 239 -5.07 12.27 -7.89
N GLU A 240 -5.32 10.98 -8.09
CA GLU A 240 -5.22 10.32 -9.40
C GLU A 240 -6.25 10.83 -10.42
N LYS A 241 -7.35 11.43 -9.96
CA LYS A 241 -8.43 11.97 -10.81
C LYS A 241 -8.33 13.47 -11.08
N VAL A 242 -7.45 14.18 -10.38
CA VAL A 242 -7.15 15.61 -10.56
C VAL A 242 -6.01 15.78 -11.54
#